data_AF-A0A4Q3CBN7-F1
#
_entry.id   AF-A0A4Q3CBN7-F1
#
_cell.length_a   1.000
_cell.length_b   1.000
_cell.length_c   1.000
_cell.angle_alpha   90.00
_cell.angle_beta   90.00
_cell.angle_gamma   90.00
#
_symmetry.space_group_name_H-M   'P 1'
#
loop_
_entity.id
_entity.type
_entity.pdbx_description
1 polymer ?
#
loop_
_entity_poly.entity_id
_entity_poly.type
_entity_poly.pdbx_seq_one_letter_code
_entity_poly.pdbx_strand_id
1 'polypeptide(L)'
;MRRRGRQLLILIVGMCLAVMAGFTIYAVSALPTLQPWHTEILSEEFSARRDGDLDFAGYLKLEGRLFAEMRAKEADWDRSSEAYIFSRFDPASPANRLADGAPYNRSFRLLQPNAIGHAL
;
A
#
# COMPACT_ATOMS: atom_id res chain seq x y z
N MET A 1 45.33 19.70 27.13
CA MET A 1 44.40 18.56 27.02
C MET A 1 43.04 18.91 26.39
N ARG A 2 42.35 19.98 26.83
CA ARG A 2 41.00 20.37 26.36
C ARG A 2 40.81 20.56 24.84
N ARG A 3 41.81 21.12 24.13
CA ARG A 3 41.75 21.38 22.67
C ARG A 3 41.82 20.09 21.83
N ARG A 4 42.68 19.14 22.23
CA ARG A 4 42.80 17.82 21.58
C ARG A 4 41.56 16.96 21.80
N GLY A 5 40.98 17.00 23.00
CA GLY A 5 39.70 16.32 23.29
C GLY A 5 38.53 16.86 22.45
N ARG A 6 38.44 18.19 22.27
CA ARG A 6 37.44 18.80 21.40
C ARG A 6 37.62 18.40 19.93
N GLN A 7 38.87 18.36 19.43
CA GLN A 7 39.16 17.92 18.07
C GLN A 7 38.80 16.45 17.84
N LEU A 8 39.12 15.58 18.82
CA LEU A 8 38.76 14.17 18.76
C LEU A 8 37.24 13.98 18.76
N LEU A 9 36.50 14.72 19.60
CA LEU A 9 35.04 14.68 19.61
C LEU A 9 34.44 15.12 18.27
N ILE A 10 34.94 16.20 17.67
CA ILE A 10 34.49 16.67 16.36
C ILE A 10 34.73 15.61 15.28
N LEU A 11 35.90 14.96 15.29
CA LEU A 11 36.21 13.88 14.34
C LEU A 11 35.28 12.68 14.52
N ILE A 12 35.00 12.27 15.76
CA ILE A 12 34.08 11.17 16.05
C ILE A 12 32.67 11.51 15.57
N VAL A 13 32.16 12.70 15.90
CA VAL A 13 30.82 13.14 15.46
C VAL A 13 30.76 13.24 13.94
N GLY A 14 31.79 13.80 13.30
CA GLY A 14 31.88 13.88 11.84
C GLY A 14 31.88 12.51 11.17
N MET A 15 32.64 11.55 11.73
CA MET A 15 32.65 10.17 11.26
C MET A 15 31.29 9.50 11.42
N CYS A 16 30.64 9.64 12.58
CA CYS A 16 29.29 9.11 12.81
C CYS A 16 28.29 9.69 11.81
N LEU A 17 28.32 11.01 11.56
CA LEU A 17 27.46 11.65 10.57
C LEU A 17 27.72 11.14 9.16
N ALA A 18 29.00 10.97 8.77
CA ALA A 18 29.36 10.45 7.46
C ALA A 18 28.88 9.00 7.26
N VAL A 19 29.03 8.15 8.28
CA VAL A 19 28.52 6.77 8.25
C VAL A 19 27.01 6.74 8.16
N MET A 20 26.30 7.53 8.98
CA MET A 20 24.84 7.61 8.93
C MET A 20 24.37 8.09 7.56
N ALA A 21 24.93 9.19 7.03
CA ALA A 21 24.55 9.71 5.72
C ALA A 21 24.85 8.71 4.59
N GLY A 22 26.03 8.09 4.59
CA GLY A 22 26.42 7.09 3.61
C GLY A 22 25.49 5.87 3.64
N PHE A 23 25.16 5.38 4.84
CA PHE A 23 24.21 4.29 5.00
C PHE A 23 22.80 4.67 4.54
N THR A 24 22.31 5.87 4.87
CA THR A 24 20.99 6.34 4.42
C THR A 24 20.93 6.44 2.89
N ILE A 25 21.96 6.99 2.25
CA ILE A 25 22.02 7.08 0.78
C ILE A 25 22.00 5.68 0.18
N TYR A 26 22.84 4.76 0.68
CA TYR A 26 22.84 3.37 0.23
C TYR A 26 21.47 2.70 0.40
N ALA A 27 20.88 2.80 1.59
CA ALA A 27 19.62 2.15 1.93
C ALA A 27 18.47 2.63 1.03
N VAL A 28 18.41 3.93 0.71
CA VAL A 28 17.37 4.49 -0.18
C VAL A 28 17.65 4.17 -1.64
N SER A 29 18.92 4.17 -2.06
CA SER A 29 19.31 3.92 -3.46
C SER A 29 19.23 2.44 -3.85
N ALA A 30 19.31 1.54 -2.87
CA ALA A 30 19.25 0.09 -3.05
C ALA A 30 17.83 -0.48 -2.87
N LEU A 31 16.81 0.36 -2.72
CA LEU A 31 15.43 -0.11 -2.65
C LEU A 31 15.02 -0.79 -3.96
N PRO A 32 14.22 -1.88 -3.90
CA PRO A 32 13.63 -2.48 -5.09
C PRO A 32 12.81 -1.46 -5.88
N THR A 33 12.76 -1.64 -7.20
CA THR A 33 11.87 -0.83 -8.03
C THR A 33 10.43 -1.01 -7.60
N LEU A 34 9.67 0.09 -7.61
CA LEU A 34 8.24 0.05 -7.36
C LEU A 34 7.57 -0.88 -8.38
N GLN A 35 6.75 -1.78 -7.85
CA GLN A 35 5.89 -2.65 -8.65
C GLN A 35 4.66 -1.88 -9.15
N PRO A 36 3.99 -2.33 -10.23
CA PRO A 36 2.89 -1.58 -10.85
C PRO A 36 1.79 -1.13 -9.88
N TRP A 37 1.39 -1.98 -8.93
CA TRP A 37 0.38 -1.65 -7.92
C TRP A 37 0.73 -0.51 -6.96
N HIS A 38 2.00 -0.07 -6.90
CA HIS A 38 2.39 1.10 -6.12
C HIS A 38 2.24 2.42 -6.90
N THR A 39 2.12 2.34 -8.22
CA THR A 39 2.15 3.50 -9.12
C THR A 39 0.88 3.66 -9.94
N GLU A 40 0.04 2.63 -10.04
CA GLU A 40 -1.26 2.75 -10.67
C GLU A 40 -2.11 3.80 -9.96
N ILE A 41 -2.72 4.69 -10.74
CA ILE A 41 -3.72 5.65 -10.28
C ILE A 41 -5.02 5.27 -10.96
N LEU A 42 -6.02 4.91 -10.15
CA LEU A 42 -7.33 4.49 -10.64
C LEU A 42 -8.27 5.69 -10.70
N SER A 43 -9.00 5.82 -11.81
CA SER A 43 -9.91 6.94 -12.06
C SER A 43 -11.24 6.82 -11.32
N GLU A 44 -11.64 5.59 -11.02
CA GLU A 44 -12.87 5.25 -10.29
C GLU A 44 -12.70 5.27 -8.76
N GLU A 45 -11.56 5.74 -8.23
CA GLU A 45 -11.40 5.93 -6.78
C GLU A 45 -12.38 6.98 -6.26
N PHE A 46 -12.96 6.73 -5.08
CA PHE A 46 -13.86 7.67 -4.44
C PHE A 46 -13.20 9.04 -4.23
N SER A 47 -13.92 10.09 -4.63
CA SER A 47 -13.56 11.46 -4.33
C SER A 47 -14.72 12.18 -3.68
N ALA A 48 -14.52 12.74 -2.48
CA ALA A 48 -15.57 13.51 -1.79
C ALA A 48 -16.12 14.68 -2.63
N ARG A 49 -15.31 15.23 -3.55
CA ARG A 49 -15.73 16.30 -4.47
C ARG A 49 -16.72 15.81 -5.53
N ARG A 50 -16.55 14.58 -6.02
CA ARG A 50 -17.34 14.00 -7.13
C ARG A 50 -18.47 13.11 -6.64
N ASP A 51 -18.23 12.39 -5.56
CA ASP A 51 -19.01 11.24 -5.10
C ASP A 51 -19.59 11.45 -3.69
N GLY A 52 -19.46 12.66 -3.12
CA GLY A 52 -19.85 12.96 -1.73
C GLY A 52 -21.33 12.73 -1.40
N ASP A 53 -22.19 12.78 -2.40
CA ASP A 53 -23.64 12.60 -2.25
C ASP A 53 -24.10 11.15 -2.54
N LEU A 54 -23.18 10.21 -2.74
CA LEU A 54 -23.55 8.81 -2.98
C LEU A 54 -24.18 8.18 -1.73
N ASP A 55 -25.33 7.55 -1.91
CA ASP A 55 -25.83 6.58 -0.94
C ASP A 55 -25.04 5.25 -1.03
N PHE A 56 -25.33 4.32 -0.13
CA PHE A 56 -24.60 3.04 -0.10
C PHE A 56 -24.75 2.24 -1.41
N ALA A 57 -25.92 2.29 -2.05
CA ALA A 57 -26.15 1.62 -3.33
C ALA A 57 -25.31 2.25 -4.45
N GLY A 58 -25.19 3.58 -4.47
CA GLY A 58 -24.32 4.33 -5.36
C GLY A 58 -22.84 4.01 -5.12
N TYR A 59 -22.42 3.94 -3.87
CA TYR A 59 -21.07 3.54 -3.49
C TYR A 59 -20.74 2.13 -3.99
N LEU A 60 -21.64 1.14 -3.83
CA LEU A 60 -21.39 -0.22 -4.33
C LEU A 60 -21.23 -0.28 -5.85
N LYS A 61 -21.91 0.59 -6.61
CA LYS A 61 -21.72 0.69 -8.07
C LYS A 61 -20.36 1.29 -8.40
N LEU A 62 -19.93 2.33 -7.67
CA LEU A 62 -18.59 2.93 -7.81
C LEU A 62 -17.50 1.90 -7.50
N GLU A 63 -17.63 1.19 -6.38
CA GLU A 63 -16.73 0.10 -5.99
C GLU A 63 -16.68 -0.99 -7.09
N GLY A 64 -17.83 -1.34 -7.67
CA GLY A 64 -17.91 -2.23 -8.82
C GLY A 64 -17.04 -1.79 -10.00
N ARG A 65 -17.11 -0.51 -10.38
CA ARG A 65 -16.29 0.06 -11.46
C ARG A 65 -14.81 0.12 -11.09
N LEU A 66 -14.48 0.52 -9.85
CA LEU A 66 -13.11 0.54 -9.34
C LEU A 66 -12.41 -0.81 -9.47
N PHE A 67 -13.06 -1.90 -9.02
CA PHE A 67 -12.48 -3.25 -9.16
C PHE A 67 -12.49 -3.77 -10.60
N ALA A 68 -13.36 -3.26 -11.47
CA ALA A 68 -13.29 -3.58 -12.89
C ALA A 68 -12.09 -2.88 -13.56
N GLU A 69 -11.85 -1.61 -13.25
CA GLU A 69 -10.68 -0.85 -13.69
C GLU A 69 -9.39 -1.51 -13.20
N MET A 70 -9.31 -1.87 -11.92
CA MET A 70 -8.15 -2.54 -11.35
C MET A 70 -7.81 -3.85 -12.09
N ARG A 71 -8.82 -4.71 -12.34
CA ARG A 71 -8.59 -5.95 -13.10
C ARG A 71 -8.14 -5.70 -14.54
N ALA A 72 -8.58 -4.60 -15.14
CA ALA A 72 -8.09 -4.20 -16.47
C ALA A 72 -6.61 -3.80 -16.41
N LYS A 73 -6.19 -3.04 -15.39
CA LYS A 73 -4.78 -2.67 -15.17
C LYS A 73 -3.89 -3.89 -14.91
N GLU A 74 -4.33 -4.79 -14.03
CA GLU A 74 -3.62 -6.04 -13.71
C GLU A 74 -3.38 -6.91 -14.95
N ALA A 75 -4.24 -6.82 -15.98
CA ALA A 75 -4.08 -7.58 -17.21
C ALA A 75 -2.83 -7.18 -18.00
N ASP A 76 -2.34 -5.94 -17.84
CA ASP A 76 -1.17 -5.40 -18.55
C ASP A 76 0.15 -5.65 -17.80
N TRP A 77 0.10 -6.18 -16.58
CA TRP A 77 1.29 -6.38 -15.75
C TRP A 77 2.09 -7.63 -16.13
N ASP A 78 3.41 -7.59 -15.86
CA ASP A 78 4.29 -8.74 -16.05
C ASP A 78 4.01 -9.85 -15.03
N ARG A 79 3.27 -10.85 -15.48
CA ARG A 79 2.88 -12.04 -14.70
C ARG A 79 4.02 -13.02 -14.44
N SER A 80 5.15 -12.86 -15.13
CA SER A 80 6.32 -13.72 -14.94
C SER A 80 7.26 -13.22 -13.85
N SER A 81 7.07 -11.97 -13.39
CA SER A 81 7.89 -11.39 -12.33
C SER A 81 7.66 -12.12 -11.00
N GLU A 82 8.75 -12.35 -10.26
CA GLU A 82 8.69 -12.98 -8.93
C GLU A 82 7.78 -12.18 -7.98
N ALA A 83 7.87 -10.85 -8.04
CA ALA A 83 7.04 -9.96 -7.25
C ALA A 83 5.55 -10.18 -7.52
N TYR A 84 5.13 -10.40 -8.77
CA TYR A 84 3.74 -10.68 -9.11
C TYR A 84 3.30 -12.05 -8.61
N ILE A 85 4.09 -13.11 -8.85
CA ILE A 85 3.77 -14.51 -8.50
C ILE A 85 3.49 -14.69 -6.99
N PHE A 86 4.19 -13.93 -6.15
CA PHE A 86 3.98 -13.97 -4.70
C PHE A 86 3.05 -12.86 -4.18
N SER A 87 2.55 -11.99 -5.05
CA SER A 87 1.64 -10.91 -4.67
C SER A 87 0.20 -11.39 -4.49
N ARG A 88 -0.60 -10.58 -3.79
CA ARG A 88 -2.06 -10.76 -3.70
C ARG A 88 -2.80 -10.68 -5.03
N PHE A 89 -2.15 -10.18 -6.08
CA PHE A 89 -2.76 -9.96 -7.41
C PHE A 89 -2.66 -11.20 -8.29
N ASP A 90 -1.73 -12.12 -8.02
CA ASP A 90 -1.76 -13.45 -8.64
C ASP A 90 -2.78 -14.34 -7.92
N PRO A 91 -3.85 -14.81 -8.62
CA PRO A 91 -4.83 -15.70 -8.04
C PRO A 91 -4.24 -17.02 -7.53
N ALA A 92 -3.13 -17.48 -8.11
CA ALA A 92 -2.45 -18.71 -7.74
C ALA A 92 -1.46 -18.54 -6.57
N SER A 93 -1.17 -17.29 -6.17
CA SER A 93 -0.21 -17.01 -5.11
C SER A 93 -0.62 -17.66 -3.79
N PRO A 94 0.33 -18.06 -2.93
CA PRO A 94 0.02 -18.49 -1.57
C PRO A 94 -0.78 -17.45 -0.78
N ALA A 95 -0.46 -16.16 -0.96
CA ALA A 95 -1.14 -15.06 -0.29
C ALA A 95 -2.63 -14.98 -0.65
N ASN A 96 -2.96 -15.15 -1.94
CA ASN A 96 -4.36 -15.14 -2.38
C ASN A 96 -5.08 -16.47 -2.06
N ARG A 97 -4.39 -17.60 -2.05
CA ARG A 97 -4.98 -18.89 -1.61
C ARG A 97 -5.35 -18.91 -0.13
N LEU A 98 -4.57 -18.25 0.73
CA LEU A 98 -4.94 -18.07 2.14
C LEU A 98 -6.21 -17.25 2.32
N ALA A 99 -6.54 -16.40 1.35
CA ALA A 99 -7.79 -15.67 1.33
C ALA A 99 -9.00 -16.53 0.89
N ASP A 100 -8.78 -17.75 0.38
CA ASP A 100 -9.84 -18.72 0.02
C ASP A 100 -11.03 -18.11 -0.76
N GLY A 101 -10.73 -17.19 -1.68
CA GLY A 101 -11.74 -16.51 -2.49
C GLY A 101 -12.71 -15.60 -1.71
N ALA A 102 -12.46 -15.35 -0.42
CA ALA A 102 -13.32 -14.45 0.33
C ALA A 102 -13.17 -13.01 -0.21
N PRO A 103 -14.30 -12.30 -0.37
CA PRO A 103 -14.34 -10.99 -1.00
C PRO A 103 -13.90 -9.90 0.00
N TYR A 104 -12.72 -10.03 0.60
CA TYR A 104 -12.28 -9.20 1.74
C TYR A 104 -12.16 -7.70 1.44
N ASN A 105 -12.24 -7.29 0.17
CA ASN A 105 -12.28 -5.88 -0.21
C ASN A 105 -13.66 -5.41 -0.71
N ARG A 106 -14.72 -6.20 -0.52
CA ARG A 106 -16.09 -5.80 -0.89
C ARG A 106 -16.82 -5.25 0.31
N SER A 107 -17.49 -4.13 0.09
CA SER A 107 -18.31 -3.50 1.11
C SER A 107 -19.65 -4.22 1.24
N PHE A 108 -20.10 -4.41 2.47
CA PHE A 108 -21.40 -4.99 2.77
C PHE A 108 -21.98 -4.33 4.02
N ARG A 109 -23.28 -4.51 4.23
CA ARG A 109 -23.97 -4.07 5.45
C ARG A 109 -24.39 -5.28 6.25
N LEU A 110 -23.99 -5.34 7.52
CA LEU A 110 -24.52 -6.31 8.46
C LEU A 110 -25.94 -5.89 8.85
N LEU A 111 -26.93 -6.71 8.51
CA LEU A 111 -28.29 -6.55 9.00
C LEU A 111 -28.42 -7.36 10.30
N GLN A 112 -28.71 -6.69 11.42
CA GLN A 112 -29.03 -7.35 12.67
C GLN A 112 -30.55 -7.50 12.78
N PRO A 113 -31.11 -8.73 12.72
CA PRO A 113 -32.56 -8.93 12.71
C PRO A 113 -33.25 -8.40 13.97
N ASN A 114 -32.54 -8.45 15.11
CA ASN A 114 -33.01 -7.98 16.42
C ASN A 114 -32.02 -6.97 17.00
N ALA A 115 -31.84 -5.83 16.33
CA ALA A 115 -30.98 -4.77 16.84
C ALA A 115 -31.53 -4.25 18.18
N ILE A 116 -30.85 -4.58 19.29
CA ILE A 116 -31.15 -4.13 20.66
C ILE A 116 -30.42 -2.83 21.04
N GLY A 117 -29.78 -2.19 20.06
CA GLY A 117 -28.93 -0.99 20.21
C GLY A 117 -27.45 -1.30 19.95
N HIS A 118 -26.71 -0.34 19.40
CA HIS A 118 -25.25 -0.37 19.31
C HIS A 118 -24.68 0.81 20.11
N ALA A 119 -23.49 0.62 20.69
CA ALA A 119 -22.75 1.72 21.30
C ALA A 119 -22.29 2.68 20.20
N LEU A 120 -22.63 3.96 20.35
CA LEU A 120 -22.11 5.05 19.54
C LEU A 120 -20.61 5.25 19.79
#